data_AF-A0A126PG48-F1
#
_entry.id   AF-A0A126PG48-F1
#
_cell.length_a   1.000
_cell.length_b   1.000
_cell.length_c   1.000
_cell.angle_alpha   90.00
_cell.angle_beta   90.00
_cell.angle_gamma   90.00
#
_symmetry.space_group_name_H-M   'P 1'
#
loop_
_entity.id
_entity.type
_entity.pdbx_description
1 polymer ?
#
loop_
_entity_poly.entity_id
_entity_poly.type
_entity_poly.pdbx_seq_one_letter_code
_entity_poly.pdbx_strand_id
1 'polypeptide(L)'
;MLFAGSLLHGELAAAQARWARQAGGPGQDNARKLAIDGSGNAYVVGSFTGPAQFGAFTLGQAGAGGSQAYLAKYSAQGDVLWAKEAPAVVFADVAIDADGNACVLGAFSGSATFGSTKLTSQATGDVVIAKYDSQGQVLWARAGGTAPGSLLSASALAVDAAGNVYVAGSLRGSAFLGGSAGAITSEGPLNLFVAKYDGQGNPLWIRQGGGGTGLGCAGTGLGVDAAGNAYVAGFFGNTATFGTITLTNPTPATTGSISLLAKYSSSGAFEWVRDEGGPGAARIDGLAVDSQGNSFITGQLGGNPLRTNTFGPYVLKEDAFDGFLVKHDAKGNVLWANQIGGPSTEYGTGVAVDKVGNAYVTGIFGSPVATLGPTATLTSNGNKLVFAVKYNPQGKVLAAQREALCGFAYPAIAVGPNQDIYLTGQFSGTTSFASALLTGSANDVFITRLGDLSVPSTPDGFTCNGQAAPPAPAPGPAPAPPGNPAPLAELMIPNIITPNGDGQNDYFKINNLVDKEWALTVYNRWGKQVYNAPAYEQEWNAEGLASGIYYYALRRATGPQYTGWVQVVR
;
A
#
# COMPACT_ATOMS: atom_id res chain seq x y z
N MET A 1 -25.09 50.56 -7.40
CA MET A 1 -24.03 50.12 -6.47
C MET A 1 -23.93 48.62 -6.60
N LEU A 2 -22.74 48.14 -6.99
CA LEU A 2 -22.38 46.72 -7.11
C LEU A 2 -22.41 46.03 -5.73
N PHE A 3 -22.86 44.78 -5.66
CA PHE A 3 -21.98 43.60 -5.58
C PHE A 3 -22.81 42.32 -5.69
N ALA A 4 -22.38 41.44 -6.58
CA ALA A 4 -22.93 40.12 -6.83
C ALA A 4 -22.04 39.04 -6.21
N GLY A 5 -22.66 37.93 -5.78
CA GLY A 5 -22.15 36.57 -5.98
C GLY A 5 -21.06 36.04 -5.06
N SER A 6 -21.42 35.05 -4.25
CA SER A 6 -20.79 33.71 -4.14
C SER A 6 -20.84 33.20 -2.71
N LEU A 7 -21.66 32.16 -2.47
CA LEU A 7 -21.58 31.25 -1.31
C LEU A 7 -22.60 30.13 -1.55
N LEU A 8 -22.32 29.26 -2.53
CA LEU A 8 -23.05 28.01 -2.75
C LEU A 8 -22.26 27.11 -3.71
N HIS A 9 -21.02 26.77 -3.34
CA HIS A 9 -20.27 25.63 -3.89
C HIS A 9 -19.25 25.18 -2.83
N GLY A 10 -19.75 24.62 -1.73
CA GLY A 10 -18.95 23.85 -0.79
C GLY A 10 -19.70 22.54 -0.56
N GLU A 11 -19.02 21.41 -0.79
CA GLU A 11 -19.55 20.05 -0.68
C GLU A 11 -20.31 19.50 -1.90
N LEU A 12 -19.81 19.79 -3.10
CA LEU A 12 -19.62 18.67 -4.02
C LEU A 12 -18.49 17.84 -3.41
N ALA A 13 -18.72 16.54 -3.18
CA ALA A 13 -17.67 15.59 -2.85
C ALA A 13 -16.46 15.94 -3.72
N ALA A 14 -15.36 16.37 -3.10
CA ALA A 14 -14.15 16.66 -3.85
C ALA A 14 -13.83 15.37 -4.59
N ALA A 15 -14.09 15.36 -5.91
CA ALA A 15 -13.72 14.25 -6.77
C ALA A 15 -12.24 14.04 -6.49
N GLN A 16 -11.89 12.96 -5.80
CA GLN A 16 -10.50 12.70 -5.45
C GLN A 16 -9.73 12.77 -6.76
N ALA A 17 -8.83 13.75 -6.89
CA ALA A 17 -8.17 14.01 -8.15
C ALA A 17 -7.33 12.79 -8.51
N ARG A 18 -7.85 11.99 -9.43
CA ARG A 18 -7.21 10.80 -9.97
C ARG A 18 -6.39 11.20 -11.17
N TRP A 19 -5.22 10.61 -11.26
CA TRP A 19 -4.32 10.88 -12.36
C TRP A 19 -3.37 9.72 -12.54
N ALA A 20 -2.93 9.52 -13.77
CA ALA A 20 -1.75 8.73 -14.08
C ALA A 20 -0.75 9.60 -14.86
N ARG A 21 0.53 9.31 -14.68
CA ARG A 21 1.64 9.92 -15.40
C ARG A 21 2.57 8.83 -15.89
N GLN A 22 3.12 9.08 -17.07
CA GLN A 22 4.22 8.33 -17.63
C GLN A 22 5.51 9.14 -17.47
N ALA A 23 6.61 8.44 -17.26
CA ALA A 23 7.96 8.96 -17.39
C ALA A 23 8.86 7.92 -18.06
N GLY A 24 9.97 8.36 -18.64
CA GLY A 24 10.88 7.49 -19.38
C GLY A 24 11.23 8.05 -20.76
N GLY A 25 11.76 7.19 -21.62
CA GLY A 25 12.30 7.53 -22.93
C GLY A 25 12.42 6.30 -23.83
N PRO A 26 13.29 6.34 -24.85
CA PRO A 26 13.43 5.22 -25.79
C PRO A 26 14.12 3.99 -25.19
N GLY A 27 14.71 4.10 -24.00
CA GLY A 27 15.45 3.02 -23.33
C GLY A 27 14.61 2.23 -22.32
N GLN A 28 15.29 1.42 -21.51
CA GLN A 28 14.64 0.61 -20.46
C GLN A 28 14.56 1.41 -19.16
N ASP A 29 13.33 1.75 -18.78
CA ASP A 29 13.02 2.56 -17.62
C ASP A 29 12.04 1.83 -16.69
N ASN A 30 12.28 1.96 -15.39
CA ASN A 30 11.48 1.29 -14.38
C ASN A 30 11.36 2.13 -13.11
N ALA A 31 10.25 1.95 -12.40
CA ALA A 31 10.08 2.38 -11.03
C ALA A 31 10.10 1.16 -10.11
N ARG A 32 10.81 1.29 -8.99
CA ARG A 32 10.97 0.22 -8.00
C ARG A 32 10.12 0.43 -6.76
N LYS A 33 10.14 1.65 -6.21
CA LYS A 33 9.48 1.99 -4.95
C LYS A 33 8.98 3.43 -4.99
N LEU A 34 7.96 3.70 -4.18
CA LEU A 34 7.44 5.03 -3.93
C LEU A 34 7.12 5.24 -2.46
N ALA A 35 7.15 6.51 -2.04
CA ALA A 35 6.68 6.94 -0.73
C ALA A 35 5.97 8.29 -0.85
N ILE A 36 5.00 8.54 0.04
CA ILE A 36 4.13 9.73 -0.01
C ILE A 36 4.38 10.59 1.22
N ASP A 37 4.57 11.90 1.03
CA ASP A 37 4.74 12.84 2.14
C ASP A 37 3.39 13.28 2.76
N GLY A 38 3.45 14.01 3.87
CA GLY A 38 2.26 14.53 4.56
C GLY A 38 1.42 15.52 3.75
N SER A 39 1.94 16.04 2.62
CA SER A 39 1.21 16.91 1.69
C SER A 39 0.63 16.14 0.49
N GLY A 40 0.83 14.82 0.42
CA GLY A 40 0.37 13.98 -0.68
C GLY A 40 1.30 14.00 -1.91
N ASN A 41 2.52 14.54 -1.79
CA ASN A 41 3.51 14.47 -2.86
C ASN A 41 4.13 13.07 -2.89
N ALA A 42 4.32 12.54 -4.09
CA ALA A 42 4.90 11.23 -4.28
C ALA A 42 6.38 11.31 -4.66
N TYR A 43 7.21 10.49 -4.02
CA TYR A 43 8.62 10.33 -4.34
C TYR A 43 8.82 8.94 -4.92
N VAL A 44 9.42 8.85 -6.11
CA VAL A 44 9.62 7.59 -6.82
C VAL A 44 11.10 7.39 -7.10
N VAL A 45 11.59 6.19 -6.81
CA VAL A 45 12.92 5.74 -7.20
C VAL A 45 12.85 4.62 -8.21
N GLY A 46 13.86 4.57 -9.08
CA GLY A 46 13.96 3.54 -10.09
C GLY A 46 15.23 3.69 -10.90
N SER A 47 15.20 3.16 -12.12
CA SER A 47 16.31 3.28 -13.06
C SER A 47 15.84 3.57 -14.48
N PHE A 48 16.72 4.13 -15.29
CA PHE A 48 16.46 4.50 -16.68
C PHE A 48 17.69 4.25 -17.56
N THR A 49 17.52 4.12 -18.87
CA THR A 49 18.64 3.95 -19.82
C THR A 49 18.55 4.96 -20.95
N GLY A 50 19.63 5.72 -21.17
CA GLY A 50 19.64 6.81 -22.14
C GLY A 50 18.85 8.04 -21.65
N PRO A 51 18.45 8.95 -22.55
CA PRO A 51 17.65 10.11 -22.16
C PRO A 51 16.25 9.70 -21.67
N ALA A 52 15.82 10.20 -20.52
CA ALA A 52 14.50 9.93 -19.95
C ALA A 52 13.78 11.23 -19.55
N GLN A 53 12.50 11.33 -19.86
CA GLN A 53 11.65 12.49 -19.59
C GLN A 53 10.76 12.26 -18.38
N PHE A 54 10.75 13.22 -17.46
CA PHE A 54 9.92 13.28 -16.27
C PHE A 54 9.18 14.62 -16.25
N GLY A 55 7.98 14.69 -16.84
CA GLY A 55 7.27 15.96 -16.97
C GLY A 55 8.09 16.96 -17.79
N ALA A 56 8.47 18.09 -17.20
CA ALA A 56 9.35 19.09 -17.84
C ALA A 56 10.86 18.81 -17.68
N PHE A 57 11.25 17.79 -16.89
CA PHE A 57 12.64 17.49 -16.58
C PHE A 57 13.18 16.37 -17.47
N THR A 58 14.36 16.55 -18.02
CA THR A 58 15.04 15.52 -18.83
C THR A 58 16.33 15.09 -18.13
N LEU A 59 16.48 13.77 -17.92
CA LEU A 59 17.67 13.14 -17.34
C LEU A 59 18.48 12.42 -18.43
N GLY A 60 19.73 12.03 -18.15
CA GLY A 60 20.50 11.14 -19.03
C GLY A 60 21.06 11.75 -20.31
N GLN A 61 21.13 13.08 -20.42
CA GLN A 61 21.64 13.77 -21.62
C GLN A 61 23.13 13.51 -21.88
N ALA A 62 23.88 13.04 -20.89
CA ALA A 62 25.34 12.87 -20.96
C ALA A 62 25.83 11.52 -21.53
N GLY A 63 25.02 10.82 -22.34
CA GLY A 63 25.49 9.68 -23.15
C GLY A 63 26.08 8.49 -22.37
N ALA A 64 25.76 8.34 -21.08
CA ALA A 64 26.23 7.21 -20.30
C ALA A 64 25.58 5.92 -20.81
N GLY A 65 26.37 5.07 -21.45
CA GLY A 65 25.95 3.71 -21.79
C GLY A 65 25.74 2.92 -20.50
N GLY A 66 24.49 2.68 -20.12
CA GLY A 66 24.15 1.90 -18.93
C GLY A 66 22.89 2.40 -18.22
N SER A 67 22.37 1.56 -17.33
CA SER A 67 21.25 1.90 -16.47
C SER A 67 21.69 2.88 -15.38
N GLN A 68 20.93 3.94 -15.17
CA GLN A 68 21.17 5.00 -14.18
C GLN A 68 20.00 5.09 -13.22
N ALA A 69 20.27 5.33 -11.93
CA ALA A 69 19.20 5.53 -10.95
C ALA A 69 18.62 6.95 -11.01
N TYR A 70 17.34 7.07 -10.62
CA TYR A 70 16.69 8.37 -10.44
C TYR A 70 15.88 8.44 -9.14
N LEU A 71 15.68 9.66 -8.66
CA LEU A 71 14.68 10.04 -7.67
C LEU A 71 13.84 11.19 -8.25
N ALA A 72 12.52 11.03 -8.31
CA ALA A 72 11.60 12.04 -8.82
C ALA A 72 10.49 12.35 -7.81
N LYS A 73 10.15 13.64 -7.66
CA LYS A 73 9.06 14.11 -6.81
C LYS A 73 7.91 14.63 -7.66
N TYR A 74 6.71 14.18 -7.35
CA TYR A 74 5.45 14.56 -7.98
C TYR A 74 4.55 15.27 -6.96
N SER A 75 3.85 16.32 -7.38
CA SER A 75 2.83 16.98 -6.56
C SER A 75 1.65 16.04 -6.28
N ALA A 76 0.79 16.40 -5.33
CA ALA A 76 -0.49 15.70 -5.12
C ALA A 76 -1.41 15.68 -6.36
N GLN A 77 -1.18 16.59 -7.31
CA GLN A 77 -1.87 16.70 -8.60
C GLN A 77 -1.16 15.95 -9.74
N GLY A 78 0.00 15.34 -9.48
CA GLY A 78 0.76 14.56 -10.44
C GLY A 78 1.71 15.39 -11.31
N ASP A 79 2.00 16.64 -10.95
CA ASP A 79 3.00 17.45 -11.64
C ASP A 79 4.40 17.09 -11.14
N VAL A 80 5.36 16.91 -12.04
CA VAL A 80 6.75 16.69 -11.61
C VAL A 80 7.29 17.99 -11.03
N LEU A 81 7.67 17.97 -9.75
CA LEU A 81 8.26 19.11 -9.05
C LEU A 81 9.77 19.18 -9.27
N TRP A 82 10.42 18.02 -9.29
CA TRP A 82 11.82 17.86 -9.68
C TRP A 82 12.14 16.39 -9.96
N ALA A 83 13.20 16.14 -10.75
CA ALA A 83 13.78 14.84 -10.96
C ALA A 83 15.31 14.92 -10.88
N LYS A 84 15.95 13.94 -10.26
CA LYS A 84 17.40 13.87 -10.04
C LYS A 84 17.93 12.53 -10.50
N GLU A 85 19.02 12.54 -11.26
CA GLU A 85 19.81 11.34 -11.55
C GLU A 85 20.84 11.07 -10.45
N ALA A 86 21.13 9.79 -10.23
CA ALA A 86 22.21 9.32 -9.35
C ALA A 86 23.08 8.34 -10.14
N PRO A 87 24.09 8.84 -10.89
CA PRO A 87 24.95 7.99 -11.71
C PRO A 87 25.74 6.99 -10.88
N ALA A 88 26.02 5.82 -11.44
CA ALA A 88 26.73 4.70 -10.78
C ALA A 88 26.06 4.13 -9.52
N VAL A 89 24.80 4.49 -9.27
CA VAL A 89 23.98 4.01 -8.17
C VAL A 89 22.82 3.19 -8.73
N VAL A 90 22.38 2.21 -7.96
CA VAL A 90 21.15 1.46 -8.17
C VAL A 90 20.29 1.63 -6.91
N PHE A 91 19.19 2.37 -6.99
CA PHE A 91 18.27 2.50 -5.85
C PHE A 91 17.43 1.24 -5.64
N ALA A 92 17.23 0.90 -4.38
CA ALA A 92 16.41 -0.21 -3.91
C ALA A 92 15.10 0.29 -3.28
N ASP A 93 15.15 1.39 -2.51
CA ASP A 93 14.00 1.85 -1.72
C ASP A 93 14.02 3.37 -1.44
N VAL A 94 12.87 3.91 -1.06
CA VAL A 94 12.68 5.31 -0.65
C VAL A 94 11.69 5.41 0.51
N ALA A 95 12.00 6.23 1.50
CA ALA A 95 11.14 6.52 2.65
C ALA A 95 11.16 8.03 2.94
N ILE A 96 10.06 8.58 3.45
CA ILE A 96 9.91 10.01 3.73
C ILE A 96 9.81 10.24 5.23
N ASP A 97 10.53 11.23 5.75
CA ASP A 97 10.41 11.66 7.14
C ASP A 97 9.24 12.64 7.35
N ALA A 98 8.96 12.99 8.61
CA ALA A 98 7.85 13.88 8.96
C ALA A 98 7.98 15.29 8.36
N ASP A 99 9.20 15.73 8.02
CA ASP A 99 9.49 17.03 7.42
C ASP A 99 9.37 17.00 5.88
N GLY A 100 9.05 15.85 5.30
CA GLY A 100 8.93 15.66 3.86
C GLY A 100 10.28 15.47 3.15
N ASN A 101 11.35 15.15 3.88
CA ASN A 101 12.65 14.83 3.31
C ASN A 101 12.68 13.37 2.84
N ALA A 102 13.30 13.12 1.69
CA ALA A 102 13.42 11.78 1.14
C ALA A 102 14.73 11.11 1.55
N CYS A 103 14.64 9.97 2.23
CA CYS A 103 15.73 9.04 2.44
C CYS A 103 15.68 7.99 1.32
N VAL A 104 16.80 7.77 0.62
CA VAL A 104 16.94 6.73 -0.41
C VAL A 104 18.00 5.73 -0.01
N LEU A 105 17.76 4.47 -0.39
CA LEU A 105 18.65 3.35 -0.19
C LEU A 105 19.07 2.79 -1.54
N GLY A 106 20.35 2.47 -1.70
CA GLY A 106 20.84 1.84 -2.91
C GLY A 106 22.18 1.13 -2.75
N ALA A 107 22.71 0.68 -3.87
CA ALA A 107 24.06 0.13 -3.98
C ALA A 107 24.85 0.90 -5.05
N PHE A 108 26.16 0.99 -4.88
CA PHE A 108 27.06 1.62 -5.85
C PHE A 108 28.40 0.89 -5.91
N SER A 109 29.07 0.99 -7.07
CA SER A 109 30.43 0.49 -7.28
C SER A 109 31.31 1.61 -7.81
N GLY A 110 32.60 1.62 -7.48
CA GLY A 110 33.51 2.69 -7.88
C GLY A 110 33.24 3.96 -7.09
N SER A 111 32.75 5.03 -7.72
CA SER A 111 32.43 6.29 -7.03
C SER A 111 31.06 6.84 -7.40
N ALA A 112 30.30 7.26 -6.38
CA ALA A 112 29.03 7.95 -6.53
C ALA A 112 29.12 9.34 -5.88
N THR A 113 28.43 10.34 -6.44
CA THR A 113 28.45 11.71 -5.93
C THR A 113 27.03 12.18 -5.63
N PHE A 114 26.84 12.71 -4.42
CA PHE A 114 25.59 13.22 -3.90
C PHE A 114 25.80 14.66 -3.46
N GLY A 115 25.37 15.64 -4.28
CA GLY A 115 25.69 17.04 -4.03
C GLY A 115 27.21 17.25 -4.03
N SER A 116 27.76 17.77 -2.92
CA SER A 116 29.21 17.92 -2.73
C SER A 116 29.89 16.68 -2.12
N THR A 117 29.13 15.66 -1.71
CA THR A 117 29.66 14.45 -1.08
C THR A 117 30.01 13.40 -2.12
N LYS A 118 31.31 13.10 -2.27
CA LYS A 118 31.79 11.97 -3.08
C LYS A 118 32.02 10.75 -2.19
N LEU A 119 31.39 9.64 -2.53
CA LEU A 119 31.58 8.33 -1.89
C LEU A 119 32.36 7.42 -2.84
N THR A 120 33.24 6.60 -2.28
CA THR A 120 34.04 5.62 -3.03
C THR A 120 33.88 4.26 -2.38
N SER A 121 33.47 3.27 -3.18
CA SER A 121 33.31 1.91 -2.72
C SER A 121 34.67 1.22 -2.62
N GLN A 122 34.85 0.42 -1.57
CA GLN A 122 36.11 -0.31 -1.31
C GLN A 122 36.08 -1.76 -1.82
N ALA A 123 34.94 -2.21 -2.36
CA ALA A 123 34.70 -3.59 -2.79
C ALA A 123 33.94 -3.65 -4.13
N THR A 124 33.37 -4.81 -4.45
CA THR A 124 32.58 -5.02 -5.68
C THR A 124 31.23 -4.29 -5.68
N GLY A 125 30.81 -3.75 -4.53
CA GLY A 125 29.64 -2.88 -4.38
C GLY A 125 29.32 -2.64 -2.91
N ASP A 126 29.06 -1.38 -2.55
CA ASP A 126 28.73 -0.95 -1.19
C ASP A 126 27.31 -0.37 -1.13
N VAL A 127 26.70 -0.41 0.06
CA VAL A 127 25.40 0.22 0.32
C VAL A 127 25.57 1.73 0.41
N VAL A 128 24.63 2.48 -0.13
CA VAL A 128 24.54 3.93 0.06
C VAL A 128 23.17 4.31 0.62
N ILE A 129 23.19 5.22 1.59
CA ILE A 129 22.01 5.90 2.11
C ILE A 129 22.22 7.39 1.86
N ALA A 130 21.25 8.05 1.23
CA ALA A 130 21.28 9.49 1.04
C ALA A 130 19.96 10.12 1.46
N LYS A 131 20.02 11.31 2.05
CA LYS A 131 18.85 12.08 2.44
C LYS A 131 18.79 13.38 1.66
N TYR A 132 17.63 13.68 1.12
CA TYR A 132 17.33 14.86 0.32
C TYR A 132 16.23 15.67 1.01
N ASP A 133 16.34 16.99 1.00
CA ASP A 133 15.25 17.84 1.46
C ASP A 133 14.05 17.82 0.49
N SER A 134 12.96 18.47 0.88
CA SER A 134 11.73 18.56 0.08
C SER A 134 11.92 19.27 -1.28
N GLN A 135 13.02 20.00 -1.47
CA GLN A 135 13.43 20.68 -2.70
C GLN A 135 14.48 19.90 -3.51
N GLY A 136 14.84 18.70 -3.07
CA GLY A 136 15.78 17.83 -3.76
C GLY A 136 17.26 18.20 -3.56
N GLN A 137 17.61 18.97 -2.53
CA GLN A 137 19.00 19.21 -2.12
C GLN A 137 19.48 18.09 -1.20
N VAL A 138 20.73 17.67 -1.35
CA VAL A 138 21.31 16.62 -0.51
C VAL A 138 21.61 17.18 0.89
N LEU A 139 20.99 16.61 1.91
CA LEU A 139 21.27 16.89 3.31
C LEU A 139 22.49 16.10 3.80
N TRP A 140 22.56 14.82 3.45
CA TRP A 140 23.72 13.98 3.71
C TRP A 140 23.73 12.72 2.83
N ALA A 141 24.90 12.12 2.66
CA ALA A 141 25.06 10.78 2.10
C ALA A 141 26.08 9.97 2.92
N ARG A 142 25.85 8.66 3.05
CA ARG A 142 26.67 7.71 3.80
C ARG A 142 26.82 6.42 3.00
N ALA A 143 28.01 5.84 3.05
CA ALA A 143 28.25 4.50 2.55
C ALA A 143 28.36 3.51 3.72
N GLY A 144 27.77 2.33 3.57
CA GLY A 144 28.05 1.15 4.38
C GLY A 144 29.00 0.25 3.61
N GLY A 145 30.22 0.09 4.13
CA GLY A 145 31.29 -0.60 3.42
C GLY A 145 31.44 -2.06 3.83
N THR A 146 32.02 -2.85 2.93
CA THR A 146 32.49 -4.21 3.25
C THR A 146 33.99 -4.37 3.05
N ALA A 147 34.59 -5.34 3.75
CA ALA A 147 35.95 -5.76 3.44
C ALA A 147 36.01 -6.45 2.05
N PRO A 148 37.14 -6.42 1.33
CA PRO A 148 37.26 -7.12 0.05
C PRO A 148 36.78 -8.59 0.11
N GLY A 149 35.93 -9.00 -0.84
CA GLY A 149 35.31 -10.34 -0.89
C GLY A 149 34.00 -10.49 -0.10
N SER A 150 33.66 -9.51 0.74
CA SER A 150 32.40 -9.46 1.50
C SER A 150 31.29 -8.77 0.69
N LEU A 151 30.03 -9.08 1.02
CA LEU A 151 28.83 -8.54 0.38
C LEU A 151 27.94 -7.92 1.46
N LEU A 152 27.50 -6.69 1.24
CA LEU A 152 26.43 -6.06 2.00
C LEU A 152 25.40 -5.58 0.98
N SER A 153 24.23 -6.20 0.98
CA SER A 153 23.15 -5.87 0.06
C SER A 153 21.95 -5.44 0.87
N ALA A 154 21.62 -4.15 0.80
CA ALA A 154 20.46 -3.60 1.45
C ALA A 154 19.25 -3.61 0.49
N SER A 155 18.10 -4.01 1.01
CA SER A 155 16.88 -4.25 0.22
C SER A 155 15.70 -3.41 0.68
N ALA A 156 15.68 -2.96 1.95
CA ALA A 156 14.54 -2.28 2.54
C ALA A 156 14.97 -1.12 3.46
N LEU A 157 14.18 -0.05 3.43
CA LEU A 157 14.40 1.20 4.16
C LEU A 157 13.12 1.60 4.91
N ALA A 158 13.28 2.11 6.13
CA ALA A 158 12.18 2.73 6.86
C ALA A 158 12.68 3.95 7.65
N VAL A 159 11.77 4.88 7.96
CA VAL A 159 12.07 6.08 8.77
C VAL A 159 11.04 6.19 9.88
N ASP A 160 11.50 6.42 11.11
CA ASP A 160 10.60 6.65 12.25
C ASP A 160 10.22 8.13 12.38
N ALA A 161 9.27 8.43 13.28
CA ALA A 161 8.77 9.80 13.50
C ALA A 161 9.84 10.77 14.03
N ALA A 162 10.94 10.28 14.59
CA ALA A 162 12.08 11.10 15.01
C ALA A 162 13.10 11.34 13.87
N GLY A 163 12.81 10.82 12.67
CA GLY A 163 13.68 10.93 11.51
C GLY A 163 14.85 9.93 11.50
N ASN A 164 14.88 8.95 12.42
CA ASN A 164 15.90 7.91 12.38
C ASN A 164 15.66 6.99 11.18
N VAL A 165 16.74 6.54 10.56
CA VAL A 165 16.71 5.73 9.34
C VAL A 165 17.07 4.29 9.68
N TYR A 166 16.27 3.34 9.23
CA TYR A 166 16.48 1.91 9.43
C TYR A 166 16.70 1.24 8.08
N VAL A 167 17.64 0.31 8.02
CA VAL A 167 17.99 -0.42 6.81
C VAL A 167 18.07 -1.90 7.12
N ALA A 168 17.54 -2.73 6.24
CA ALA A 168 17.65 -4.19 6.33
C ALA A 168 18.12 -4.79 5.01
N GLY A 169 18.69 -5.99 5.10
CA GLY A 169 19.20 -6.70 3.93
C GLY A 169 19.96 -7.97 4.29
N SER A 170 20.96 -8.29 3.47
CA SER A 170 21.82 -9.45 3.64
C SER A 170 23.30 -9.09 3.71
N LEU A 171 24.05 -9.90 4.48
CA LEU A 171 25.46 -9.76 4.75
C LEU A 171 26.18 -11.09 4.52
N ARG A 172 27.27 -11.08 3.75
CA ARG A 172 28.27 -12.15 3.68
C ARG A 172 29.65 -11.56 3.98
N GLY A 173 30.40 -12.16 4.88
CA GLY A 173 31.69 -11.64 5.33
C GLY A 173 31.52 -10.50 6.33
N SER A 174 32.42 -9.51 6.30
CA SER A 174 32.44 -8.42 7.27
C SER A 174 31.94 -7.11 6.68
N ALA A 175 31.10 -6.39 7.44
CA ALA A 175 30.62 -5.07 7.12
C ALA A 175 30.85 -4.08 8.26
N PHE A 176 31.13 -2.83 7.88
CA PHE A 176 31.26 -1.71 8.80
C PHE A 176 30.46 -0.52 8.27
N LEU A 177 29.43 -0.13 9.02
CA LEU A 177 28.54 0.98 8.65
C LEU A 177 29.06 2.35 9.09
N GLY A 178 30.23 2.42 9.72
CA GLY A 178 30.79 3.65 10.30
C GLY A 178 30.47 3.83 11.79
N GLY A 179 31.12 4.81 12.42
CA GLY A 179 30.79 5.27 13.78
C GLY A 179 31.10 4.27 14.90
N SER A 180 30.44 4.46 16.05
CA SER A 180 30.60 3.63 17.26
C SER A 180 29.82 2.32 17.22
N ALA A 181 29.07 2.05 16.15
CA ALA A 181 28.24 0.84 16.02
C ALA A 181 29.06 -0.45 15.85
N GLY A 182 30.35 -0.34 15.53
CA GLY A 182 31.26 -1.48 15.36
C GLY A 182 31.08 -2.21 14.04
N ALA A 183 32.01 -3.12 13.74
CA ALA A 183 31.91 -4.03 12.60
C ALA A 183 31.15 -5.29 12.99
N ILE A 184 30.44 -5.88 12.03
CA ILE A 184 29.84 -7.21 12.18
C ILE A 184 30.37 -8.14 11.10
N THR A 185 30.38 -9.44 11.41
CA THR A 185 30.82 -10.50 10.50
C THR A 185 29.74 -11.56 10.44
N SER A 186 29.33 -11.94 9.23
CA SER A 186 28.31 -12.98 9.00
C SER A 186 28.72 -14.30 9.64
N GLU A 187 27.78 -14.93 10.32
CA GLU A 187 27.90 -16.28 10.86
C GLU A 187 27.40 -17.29 9.83
N GLY A 188 28.25 -17.70 8.89
CA GLY A 188 27.86 -18.61 7.80
C GLY A 188 27.83 -17.93 6.42
N PRO A 189 27.11 -18.50 5.44
CA PRO A 189 27.19 -18.07 4.04
C PRO A 189 26.46 -16.75 3.75
N LEU A 190 25.41 -16.44 4.51
CA LEU A 190 24.64 -15.20 4.40
C LEU A 190 23.81 -14.99 5.67
N ASN A 191 23.83 -13.78 6.23
CA ASN A 191 23.03 -13.37 7.39
C ASN A 191 22.09 -12.22 7.01
N LEU A 192 20.92 -12.19 7.63
CA LEU A 192 20.09 -11.00 7.65
C LEU A 192 20.76 -9.95 8.53
N PHE A 193 20.78 -8.70 8.10
CA PHE A 193 21.15 -7.58 8.97
C PHE A 193 20.04 -6.55 9.07
N VAL A 194 20.03 -5.82 10.18
CA VAL A 194 19.23 -4.61 10.39
C VAL A 194 20.11 -3.56 11.06
N ALA A 195 20.05 -2.33 10.58
CA ALA A 195 20.82 -1.21 11.07
C ALA A 195 19.93 0.01 11.31
N LYS A 196 20.31 0.85 12.27
CA LYS A 196 19.66 2.13 12.55
C LYS A 196 20.68 3.26 12.53
N TYR A 197 20.29 4.38 11.97
CA TYR A 197 21.01 5.65 11.91
C TYR A 197 20.13 6.75 12.50
N ASP A 198 20.73 7.79 13.06
CA ASP A 198 19.99 8.99 13.45
C ASP A 198 19.57 9.83 12.23
N GLY A 199 18.80 10.91 12.46
CA GLY A 199 18.33 11.80 11.40
C GLY A 199 19.44 12.56 10.65
N GLN A 200 20.65 12.58 11.20
CA GLN A 200 21.87 13.16 10.61
C GLN A 200 22.74 12.11 9.89
N GLY A 201 22.28 10.86 9.86
CA GLY A 201 22.97 9.75 9.19
C GLY A 201 24.15 9.19 10.00
N ASN A 202 24.20 9.38 11.32
CA ASN A 202 25.18 8.71 12.17
C ASN A 202 24.68 7.31 12.55
N PRO A 203 25.49 6.25 12.40
CA PRO A 203 25.11 4.90 12.81
C PRO A 203 24.87 4.82 14.31
N LEU A 204 23.71 4.30 14.72
CA LEU A 204 23.34 4.07 16.12
C LEU A 204 23.60 2.62 16.52
N TRP A 205 23.14 1.66 15.72
CA TRP A 205 23.39 0.25 15.94
C TRP A 205 23.25 -0.57 14.65
N ILE A 206 23.86 -1.75 14.66
CA ILE A 206 23.65 -2.81 13.67
C ILE A 206 23.46 -4.15 14.39
N ARG A 207 22.57 -4.98 13.86
CA ARG A 207 22.33 -6.35 14.30
C ARG A 207 22.33 -7.28 13.11
N GLN A 208 22.63 -8.54 13.37
CA GLN A 208 22.48 -9.61 12.40
C GLN A 208 21.72 -10.78 13.01
N GLY A 209 21.21 -11.64 12.14
CA GLY A 209 20.58 -12.90 12.51
C GLY A 209 20.57 -13.88 11.35
N GLY A 210 20.20 -15.11 11.63
CA GLY A 210 20.04 -16.15 10.62
C GLY A 210 21.32 -16.83 10.16
N GLY A 211 22.34 -16.86 11.02
CA GLY A 211 23.57 -17.59 10.77
C GLY A 211 23.38 -19.10 10.87
N GLY A 212 23.11 -19.75 9.73
CA GLY A 212 22.84 -21.19 9.63
C GLY A 212 23.48 -21.84 8.41
N THR A 213 23.31 -23.15 8.26
CA THR A 213 23.80 -23.90 7.09
C THR A 213 22.85 -23.76 5.89
N GLY A 214 23.34 -23.99 4.66
CA GLY A 214 22.53 -23.95 3.43
C GLY A 214 22.59 -22.61 2.69
N LEU A 215 21.46 -22.15 2.13
CA LEU A 215 21.37 -20.91 1.33
C LEU A 215 21.53 -19.61 2.15
N GLY A 216 21.62 -19.72 3.47
CA GLY A 216 21.74 -18.60 4.41
C GLY A 216 20.41 -17.89 4.69
N CYS A 217 20.50 -16.66 5.21
CA CYS A 217 19.36 -15.83 5.62
C CYS A 217 19.48 -14.42 5.05
N ALA A 218 18.37 -13.83 4.61
CA ALA A 218 18.36 -12.48 4.02
C ALA A 218 17.08 -11.71 4.39
N GLY A 219 17.23 -10.41 4.68
CA GLY A 219 16.11 -9.48 4.82
C GLY A 219 15.62 -8.95 3.47
N THR A 220 14.31 -8.86 3.28
CA THR A 220 13.66 -8.36 2.05
C THR A 220 12.65 -7.25 2.29
N GLY A 221 12.17 -7.08 3.52
CA GLY A 221 11.21 -6.03 3.90
C GLY A 221 11.49 -5.48 5.28
N LEU A 222 11.14 -4.22 5.51
CA LEU A 222 11.36 -3.51 6.76
C LEU A 222 10.19 -2.56 7.04
N GLY A 223 9.71 -2.55 8.28
CA GLY A 223 8.76 -1.56 8.79
C GLY A 223 9.12 -1.17 10.22
N VAL A 224 8.66 0.01 10.66
CA VAL A 224 8.88 0.51 12.02
C VAL A 224 7.57 0.95 12.65
N ASP A 225 7.37 0.60 13.91
CA ASP A 225 6.20 1.06 14.67
C ASP A 225 6.43 2.45 15.29
N ALA A 226 5.41 3.00 15.96
CA ALA A 226 5.51 4.33 16.58
C ALA A 226 6.48 4.39 17.77
N ALA A 227 6.85 3.24 18.36
CA ALA A 227 7.86 3.15 19.41
C ALA A 227 9.29 3.02 18.84
N GLY A 228 9.43 2.96 17.51
CA GLY A 228 10.71 2.80 16.82
C GLY A 228 11.22 1.36 16.82
N ASN A 229 10.35 0.36 17.07
CA ASN A 229 10.73 -1.04 16.94
C ASN A 229 10.74 -1.43 15.45
N ALA A 230 11.78 -2.14 15.03
CA ALA A 230 11.95 -2.58 13.66
C ALA A 230 11.40 -3.99 13.46
N TYR A 231 10.61 -4.17 12.40
CA TYR A 231 10.08 -5.45 11.94
C TYR A 231 10.73 -5.78 10.62
N VAL A 232 11.33 -6.96 10.50
CA VAL A 232 12.09 -7.37 9.32
C VAL A 232 11.49 -8.65 8.76
N ALA A 233 11.01 -8.57 7.52
CA ALA A 233 10.64 -9.75 6.74
C ALA A 233 11.84 -10.25 5.95
N GLY A 234 11.91 -11.55 5.72
CA GLY A 234 13.01 -12.17 5.00
C GLY A 234 12.76 -13.63 4.70
N PHE A 235 13.83 -14.35 4.39
CA PHE A 235 13.80 -15.79 4.23
C PHE A 235 15.08 -16.44 4.77
N PHE A 236 15.00 -17.74 5.06
CA PHE A 236 16.13 -18.56 5.47
C PHE A 236 16.11 -19.94 4.79
N GLY A 237 17.29 -20.51 4.56
CA GLY A 237 17.46 -21.82 3.91
C GLY A 237 17.09 -23.00 4.81
N ASN A 238 18.06 -23.52 5.58
CA ASN A 238 17.84 -24.67 6.46
C ASN A 238 17.52 -24.27 7.89
N THR A 239 18.37 -23.42 8.47
CA THR A 239 18.22 -22.95 9.85
C THR A 239 18.55 -21.47 9.92
N ALA A 240 17.96 -20.77 10.88
CA ALA A 240 18.25 -19.38 11.15
C ALA A 240 18.19 -19.11 12.65
N THR A 241 19.28 -18.64 13.23
CA THR A 241 19.38 -18.36 14.67
C THR A 241 19.29 -16.87 14.94
N PHE A 242 18.44 -16.51 15.90
CA PHE A 242 18.24 -15.16 16.41
C PHE A 242 18.24 -15.22 17.95
N GLY A 243 19.30 -14.71 18.57
CA GLY A 243 19.50 -14.88 20.01
C GLY A 243 19.54 -16.36 20.39
N THR A 244 18.62 -16.80 21.25
CA THR A 244 18.48 -18.21 21.66
C THR A 244 17.45 -18.99 20.84
N ILE A 245 16.79 -18.37 19.87
CA ILE A 245 15.75 -19.00 19.05
C ILE A 245 16.38 -19.45 17.73
N THR A 246 16.21 -20.73 17.39
CA THR A 246 16.62 -21.29 16.09
C THR A 246 15.39 -21.74 15.33
N LEU A 247 15.11 -21.09 14.21
CA LEU A 247 14.13 -21.55 13.23
C LEU A 247 14.73 -22.69 12.41
N THR A 248 13.89 -23.66 12.05
CA THR A 248 14.27 -24.81 11.22
C THR A 248 13.28 -24.97 10.09
N ASN A 249 13.80 -25.06 8.86
CA ASN A 249 13.00 -25.41 7.70
C ASN A 249 12.71 -26.92 7.75
N PRO A 250 11.45 -27.36 7.87
CA PRO A 250 11.10 -28.77 7.93
C PRO A 250 11.27 -29.50 6.58
N THR A 251 11.35 -28.77 5.47
CA THR A 251 11.34 -29.34 4.11
C THR A 251 12.39 -28.72 3.17
N PRO A 252 13.68 -28.60 3.58
CA PRO A 252 14.68 -27.80 2.88
C PRO A 252 15.00 -28.31 1.47
N ALA A 253 14.91 -29.63 1.24
CA ALA A 253 15.14 -30.23 -0.06
C ALA A 253 14.05 -29.89 -1.10
N THR A 254 12.84 -29.50 -0.66
CA THR A 254 11.72 -29.18 -1.55
C THR A 254 11.43 -27.69 -1.64
N THR A 255 11.58 -26.95 -0.53
CA THR A 255 11.24 -25.51 -0.50
C THR A 255 12.42 -24.61 -0.83
N GLY A 256 13.65 -25.07 -0.60
CA GLY A 256 14.87 -24.26 -0.68
C GLY A 256 14.99 -23.25 0.46
N SER A 257 13.95 -22.45 0.71
CA SER A 257 13.87 -21.46 1.77
C SER A 257 12.45 -21.28 2.32
N ILE A 258 12.35 -20.81 3.57
CA ILE A 258 11.09 -20.41 4.22
C ILE A 258 11.16 -18.94 4.63
N SER A 259 10.03 -18.24 4.52
CA SER A 259 9.92 -16.85 4.94
C SER A 259 10.02 -16.70 6.46
N LEU A 260 10.44 -15.54 6.94
CA LEU A 260 10.46 -15.20 8.35
C LEU A 260 10.00 -13.78 8.59
N LEU A 261 9.57 -13.53 9.82
CA LEU A 261 9.33 -12.20 10.37
C LEU A 261 10.03 -12.07 11.73
N ALA A 262 10.89 -11.07 11.88
CA ALA A 262 11.62 -10.78 13.10
C ALA A 262 11.28 -9.39 13.64
N LYS A 263 11.32 -9.20 14.96
CA LYS A 263 11.18 -7.90 15.62
C LYS A 263 12.41 -7.56 16.46
N TYR A 264 12.83 -6.32 16.38
CA TYR A 264 13.88 -5.71 17.19
C TYR A 264 13.35 -4.44 17.86
N SER A 265 13.74 -4.20 19.11
CA SER A 265 13.39 -2.98 19.82
C SER A 265 14.06 -1.75 19.20
N SER A 266 13.63 -0.55 19.60
CA SER A 266 14.26 0.71 19.17
C SER A 266 15.74 0.87 19.55
N SER A 267 16.20 0.12 20.56
CA SER A 267 17.61 0.01 20.97
C SER A 267 18.36 -1.12 20.25
N GLY A 268 17.71 -1.82 19.33
CA GLY A 268 18.25 -2.95 18.57
C GLY A 268 18.31 -4.25 19.37
N ALA A 269 17.58 -4.40 20.48
CA ALA A 269 17.49 -5.69 21.16
C ALA A 269 16.57 -6.62 20.35
N PHE A 270 16.97 -7.86 20.14
CA PHE A 270 16.09 -8.86 19.52
C PHE A 270 14.91 -9.17 20.46
N GLU A 271 13.68 -9.16 19.93
CA GLU A 271 12.46 -9.45 20.71
C GLU A 271 11.87 -10.82 20.37
N TRP A 272 11.56 -11.07 19.10
CA TRP A 272 11.00 -12.34 18.64
C TRP A 272 11.27 -12.58 17.16
N VAL A 273 11.20 -13.84 16.74
CA VAL A 273 11.21 -14.25 15.32
C VAL A 273 10.21 -15.39 15.11
N ARG A 274 9.61 -15.44 13.93
CA ARG A 274 8.76 -16.55 13.47
C ARG A 274 9.11 -16.93 12.04
N ASP A 275 8.94 -18.20 11.74
CA ASP A 275 8.82 -18.67 10.36
C ASP A 275 7.40 -18.39 9.84
N GLU A 276 7.29 -18.10 8.55
CA GLU A 276 6.07 -17.68 7.89
C GLU A 276 5.84 -18.56 6.64
N GLY A 277 4.60 -19.02 6.46
CA GLY A 277 4.19 -19.79 5.29
C GLY A 277 4.46 -21.29 5.36
N GLY A 278 5.23 -21.79 6.33
CA GLY A 278 5.42 -23.23 6.51
C GLY A 278 6.02 -23.94 5.27
N PRO A 279 5.71 -25.22 5.02
CA PRO A 279 6.46 -26.04 4.06
C PRO A 279 6.14 -25.74 2.59
N GLY A 280 5.30 -24.75 2.26
CA GLY A 280 4.86 -24.42 0.91
C GLY A 280 5.63 -23.28 0.24
N ALA A 281 6.85 -22.97 0.71
CA ALA A 281 7.78 -21.98 0.14
C ALA A 281 7.16 -20.59 -0.16
N ALA A 282 6.28 -20.10 0.71
CA ALA A 282 5.84 -18.70 0.64
C ALA A 282 7.03 -17.74 0.61
N ARG A 283 6.94 -16.72 -0.24
CA ARG A 283 7.92 -15.64 -0.36
C ARG A 283 7.24 -14.32 -0.05
N ILE A 284 7.79 -13.57 0.92
CA ILE A 284 7.33 -12.23 1.27
C ILE A 284 7.95 -11.19 0.34
N ASP A 285 7.10 -10.39 -0.31
CA ASP A 285 7.48 -9.29 -1.22
C ASP A 285 7.19 -7.90 -0.63
N GLY A 286 6.25 -7.81 0.31
CA GLY A 286 5.89 -6.56 0.98
C GLY A 286 5.67 -6.75 2.47
N LEU A 287 6.12 -5.77 3.25
CA LEU A 287 5.87 -5.63 4.67
C LEU A 287 5.42 -4.20 4.96
N ALA A 288 4.33 -4.04 5.71
CA ALA A 288 3.91 -2.78 6.31
C ALA A 288 3.66 -2.98 7.81
N VAL A 289 3.90 -1.95 8.61
CA VAL A 289 3.69 -1.96 10.06
C VAL A 289 2.88 -0.74 10.43
N ASP A 290 1.82 -0.93 11.22
CA ASP A 290 1.04 0.19 11.72
C ASP A 290 1.64 0.79 13.00
N SER A 291 1.12 1.94 13.42
CA SER A 291 1.60 2.64 14.62
C SER A 291 1.47 1.82 15.92
N GLN A 292 0.60 0.82 15.96
CA GLN A 292 0.40 -0.06 17.12
C GLN A 292 1.34 -1.28 17.11
N GLY A 293 2.14 -1.43 16.06
CA GLY A 293 3.05 -2.55 15.87
C GLY A 293 2.37 -3.79 15.29
N ASN A 294 1.20 -3.68 14.68
CA ASN A 294 0.66 -4.78 13.87
C ASN A 294 1.39 -4.80 12.52
N SER A 295 1.87 -5.96 12.11
CA SER A 295 2.54 -6.16 10.82
C SER A 295 1.59 -6.76 9.80
N PHE A 296 1.80 -6.40 8.54
CA PHE A 296 1.07 -6.92 7.39
C PHE A 296 2.09 -7.38 6.36
N ILE A 297 2.05 -8.67 6.00
CA ILE A 297 2.92 -9.23 4.97
C ILE A 297 2.10 -9.68 3.77
N THR A 298 2.66 -9.44 2.58
CA THR A 298 2.10 -9.92 1.31
C THR A 298 3.22 -10.48 0.45
N GLY A 299 2.85 -11.28 -0.54
CA GLY A 299 3.80 -11.98 -1.38
C GLY A 299 3.13 -13.02 -2.23
N GLN A 300 3.89 -14.06 -2.52
CA GLN A 300 3.44 -15.23 -3.26
C GLN A 300 3.49 -16.49 -2.39
N LEU A 301 2.45 -17.30 -2.48
CA LEU A 301 2.36 -18.69 -2.08
C LEU A 301 2.85 -19.51 -3.27
N GLY A 302 3.74 -20.46 -3.04
CA GLY A 302 4.10 -21.37 -4.11
C GLY A 302 5.03 -22.48 -3.69
N GLY A 303 4.61 -23.71 -3.92
CA GLY A 303 5.49 -24.88 -3.90
C GLY A 303 4.96 -25.96 -4.81
N ASN A 304 5.78 -26.43 -5.76
CA ASN A 304 5.61 -27.77 -6.32
C ASN A 304 6.62 -28.69 -5.61
N PRO A 305 6.18 -29.75 -4.90
CA PRO A 305 4.81 -30.30 -4.84
C PRO A 305 3.93 -29.79 -3.69
N LEU A 306 4.47 -28.96 -2.79
CA LEU A 306 3.79 -28.57 -1.55
C LEU A 306 2.89 -27.34 -1.75
N ARG A 307 1.61 -27.60 -1.98
CA ARG A 307 0.56 -26.61 -2.27
C ARG A 307 -0.19 -26.12 -1.02
N THR A 308 0.49 -26.07 0.11
CA THR A 308 -0.14 -25.69 1.38
C THR A 308 0.82 -24.87 2.19
N ASN A 309 0.39 -23.65 2.50
CA ASN A 309 1.14 -22.69 3.28
C ASN A 309 0.43 -22.41 4.61
N THR A 310 1.16 -22.38 5.71
CA THR A 310 0.61 -22.21 7.07
C THR A 310 1.14 -20.93 7.71
N PHE A 311 0.22 -20.12 8.23
CA PHE A 311 0.50 -18.88 8.96
C PHE A 311 -0.21 -18.95 10.31
N GLY A 312 0.52 -19.35 11.36
CA GLY A 312 -0.09 -19.61 12.67
C GLY A 312 -1.23 -20.66 12.56
N PRO A 313 -2.47 -20.34 12.99
CA PRO A 313 -3.61 -21.27 12.87
C PRO A 313 -4.27 -21.28 11.48
N TYR A 314 -3.82 -20.43 10.54
CA TYR A 314 -4.43 -20.29 9.22
C TYR A 314 -3.67 -21.12 8.18
N VAL A 315 -4.41 -21.86 7.37
CA VAL A 315 -3.87 -22.68 6.27
C VAL A 315 -4.44 -22.16 4.96
N LEU A 316 -3.55 -21.72 4.07
CA LEU A 316 -3.88 -21.30 2.72
C LEU A 316 -3.49 -22.42 1.75
N LYS A 317 -4.34 -22.69 0.77
CA LYS A 317 -4.18 -23.82 -0.18
C LYS A 317 -4.19 -23.28 -1.59
N GLU A 318 -3.10 -23.49 -2.30
CA GLU A 318 -2.93 -22.93 -3.64
C GLU A 318 -3.24 -23.94 -4.75
N ASP A 319 -3.98 -23.48 -5.75
CA ASP A 319 -4.21 -24.25 -6.98
C ASP A 319 -3.14 -23.93 -8.04
N ALA A 320 -2.47 -22.78 -7.92
CA ALA A 320 -1.35 -22.30 -8.72
C ALA A 320 -0.37 -21.49 -7.86
N PHE A 321 0.34 -20.49 -8.42
CA PHE A 321 1.02 -19.49 -7.59
C PHE A 321 -0.02 -18.45 -7.18
N ASP A 322 -0.30 -18.33 -5.89
CA ASP A 322 -1.32 -17.41 -5.37
C ASP A 322 -0.69 -16.31 -4.54
N GLY A 323 -1.32 -15.14 -4.46
CA GLY A 323 -0.95 -14.09 -3.52
C GLY A 323 -1.50 -14.35 -2.12
N PHE A 324 -1.02 -13.58 -1.14
CA PHE A 324 -1.59 -13.60 0.21
C PHE A 324 -1.50 -12.24 0.90
N LEU A 325 -2.28 -12.07 1.96
CA LEU A 325 -2.13 -11.01 2.95
C LEU A 325 -2.33 -11.61 4.34
N VAL A 326 -1.33 -11.44 5.23
CA VAL A 326 -1.38 -11.92 6.61
C VAL A 326 -1.16 -10.75 7.55
N LYS A 327 -1.95 -10.66 8.61
CA LYS A 327 -1.78 -9.67 9.68
C LYS A 327 -1.33 -10.35 10.96
N HIS A 328 -0.38 -9.72 11.66
CA HIS A 328 0.06 -10.11 13.00
C HIS A 328 -0.13 -9.00 14.00
N ASP A 329 -0.27 -9.35 15.28
CA ASP A 329 -0.16 -8.40 16.38
C ASP A 329 1.32 -8.05 16.70
N ALA A 330 1.54 -7.11 17.63
CA ALA A 330 2.89 -6.68 18.04
C ALA A 330 3.76 -7.76 18.70
N LYS A 331 3.16 -8.90 19.07
CA LYS A 331 3.84 -10.10 19.61
C LYS A 331 4.08 -11.16 18.53
N GLY A 332 3.73 -10.85 17.27
CA GLY A 332 3.86 -11.75 16.13
C GLY A 332 2.75 -12.82 16.06
N ASN A 333 1.67 -12.72 16.83
CA ASN A 333 0.57 -13.68 16.68
C ASN A 333 -0.22 -13.34 15.43
N VAL A 334 -0.49 -14.34 14.58
CA VAL A 334 -1.30 -14.16 13.38
C VAL A 334 -2.76 -13.91 13.78
N LEU A 335 -3.31 -12.77 13.36
CA LEU A 335 -4.69 -12.36 13.64
C LEU A 335 -5.68 -12.80 12.56
N TRP A 336 -5.22 -12.84 11.30
CA TRP A 336 -5.96 -13.36 10.15
C TRP A 336 -5.02 -13.52 8.94
N ALA A 337 -5.43 -14.36 7.98
CA ALA A 337 -4.76 -14.56 6.71
C ALA A 337 -5.79 -14.65 5.58
N ASN A 338 -5.55 -13.93 4.49
CA ASN A 338 -6.35 -13.95 3.27
C ASN A 338 -5.48 -14.41 2.09
N GLN A 339 -6.00 -15.35 1.31
CA GLN A 339 -5.42 -15.74 0.03
C GLN A 339 -5.94 -14.81 -1.07
N ILE A 340 -5.06 -14.45 -2.00
CA ILE A 340 -5.40 -13.72 -3.22
C ILE A 340 -5.12 -14.71 -4.36
N GLY A 341 -6.12 -15.45 -4.83
CA GLY A 341 -5.84 -16.62 -5.66
C GLY A 341 -6.85 -16.92 -6.74
N GLY A 342 -6.56 -17.93 -7.52
CA GLY A 342 -7.36 -18.34 -8.66
C GLY A 342 -6.71 -19.50 -9.41
N PRO A 343 -7.28 -19.93 -10.54
CA PRO A 343 -6.73 -21.06 -11.31
C PRO A 343 -5.39 -20.77 -12.01
N SER A 344 -4.83 -19.56 -11.87
CA SER A 344 -3.61 -19.10 -12.54
C SER A 344 -2.76 -18.29 -11.57
N THR A 345 -1.79 -17.53 -12.08
CA THR A 345 -0.81 -16.84 -11.24
C THR A 345 -1.33 -15.52 -10.68
N GLU A 346 -1.43 -15.45 -9.36
CA GLU A 346 -1.67 -14.26 -8.56
C GLU A 346 -0.46 -13.97 -7.66
N TYR A 347 -0.02 -12.72 -7.57
CA TYR A 347 1.07 -12.29 -6.69
C TYR A 347 0.67 -11.03 -5.93
N GLY A 348 0.97 -10.96 -4.63
CA GLY A 348 1.05 -9.68 -3.92
C GLY A 348 2.47 -9.12 -4.04
N THR A 349 2.63 -7.90 -4.55
CA THR A 349 3.97 -7.29 -4.77
C THR A 349 4.26 -6.15 -3.80
N GLY A 350 3.25 -5.67 -3.07
CA GLY A 350 3.42 -4.62 -2.08
C GLY A 350 2.20 -4.46 -1.20
N VAL A 351 2.44 -4.02 0.04
CA VAL A 351 1.40 -3.71 1.01
C VAL A 351 1.70 -2.37 1.67
N ALA A 352 0.66 -1.60 1.92
CA ALA A 352 0.70 -0.36 2.71
C ALA A 352 -0.44 -0.37 3.73
N VAL A 353 -0.32 0.43 4.79
CA VAL A 353 -1.34 0.52 5.85
C VAL A 353 -1.65 1.98 6.16
N ASP A 354 -2.93 2.31 6.36
CA ASP A 354 -3.32 3.66 6.78
C ASP A 354 -3.32 3.83 8.31
N LYS A 355 -3.57 5.06 8.77
CA LYS A 355 -3.60 5.41 10.20
C LYS A 355 -4.73 4.71 10.99
N VAL A 356 -5.73 4.16 10.31
CA VAL A 356 -6.87 3.45 10.92
C VAL A 356 -6.62 1.93 10.94
N GLY A 357 -5.53 1.46 10.31
CA GLY A 357 -5.15 0.07 10.24
C GLY A 357 -5.79 -0.69 9.08
N ASN A 358 -6.32 0.02 8.07
CA ASN A 358 -6.73 -0.60 6.81
C ASN A 358 -5.47 -0.98 6.02
N ALA A 359 -5.44 -2.20 5.49
CA ALA A 359 -4.33 -2.69 4.66
C ALA A 359 -4.68 -2.56 3.18
N TYR A 360 -3.69 -2.20 2.38
CA TYR A 360 -3.81 -1.98 0.95
C TYR A 360 -2.79 -2.84 0.25
N VAL A 361 -3.22 -3.77 -0.59
CA VAL A 361 -2.33 -4.68 -1.32
C VAL A 361 -2.41 -4.36 -2.81
N THR A 362 -1.26 -4.32 -3.46
CA THR A 362 -1.16 -4.34 -4.91
C THR A 362 -0.45 -5.60 -5.38
N GLY A 363 -0.61 -5.92 -6.65
CA GLY A 363 -0.07 -7.12 -7.22
C GLY A 363 -0.49 -7.33 -8.66
N ILE A 364 -0.27 -8.55 -9.13
CA ILE A 364 -0.64 -8.99 -10.49
C ILE A 364 -1.54 -10.20 -10.36
N PHE A 365 -2.55 -10.28 -11.22
CA PHE A 365 -3.32 -11.51 -11.38
C PHE A 365 -3.46 -11.88 -12.85
N GLY A 366 -3.40 -13.19 -13.11
CA GLY A 366 -3.53 -13.79 -14.43
C GLY A 366 -4.81 -14.60 -14.59
N SER A 367 -5.49 -14.91 -13.48
CA SER A 367 -6.75 -15.64 -13.49
C SER A 367 -7.88 -14.87 -14.17
N PRO A 368 -8.80 -15.55 -14.88
CA PRO A 368 -10.05 -14.95 -15.36
C PRO A 368 -10.88 -14.36 -14.22
N VAL A 369 -10.86 -15.01 -13.06
CA VAL A 369 -11.44 -14.52 -11.80
C VAL A 369 -10.46 -14.85 -10.69
N ALA A 370 -10.01 -13.84 -9.96
CA ALA A 370 -9.24 -14.01 -8.72
C ALA A 370 -10.16 -13.77 -7.51
N THR A 371 -9.97 -14.52 -6.43
CA THR A 371 -10.54 -14.25 -5.11
C THR A 371 -9.56 -13.39 -4.30
N LEU A 372 -10.09 -12.49 -3.47
CA LEU A 372 -9.31 -11.55 -2.64
C LEU A 372 -9.60 -11.81 -1.15
N GLY A 373 -9.56 -13.07 -0.75
CA GLY A 373 -10.12 -13.58 0.51
C GLY A 373 -11.32 -14.50 0.26
N PRO A 374 -12.21 -14.69 1.25
CA PRO A 374 -13.20 -15.77 1.19
C PRO A 374 -14.35 -15.53 0.20
N THR A 375 -14.69 -14.28 -0.10
CA THR A 375 -15.90 -13.96 -0.89
C THR A 375 -15.72 -12.89 -1.95
N ALA A 376 -14.75 -11.99 -1.82
CA ALA A 376 -14.52 -10.94 -2.79
C ALA A 376 -13.82 -11.48 -4.03
N THR A 377 -14.26 -11.06 -5.22
CA THR A 377 -13.68 -11.49 -6.50
C THR A 377 -13.30 -10.30 -7.37
N LEU A 378 -12.35 -10.54 -8.26
CA LEU A 378 -11.90 -9.60 -9.28
C LEU A 378 -11.79 -10.34 -10.61
N THR A 379 -12.56 -9.90 -11.60
CA THR A 379 -12.59 -10.53 -12.93
C THR A 379 -11.60 -9.85 -13.86
N SER A 380 -10.81 -10.63 -14.61
CA SER A 380 -9.97 -10.10 -15.67
C SER A 380 -10.75 -9.96 -16.97
N ASN A 381 -10.41 -8.94 -17.76
CA ASN A 381 -10.99 -8.73 -19.09
C ASN A 381 -10.11 -9.36 -20.19
N GLY A 382 -9.45 -10.48 -19.89
CA GLY A 382 -8.61 -11.21 -20.86
C GLY A 382 -7.15 -10.75 -20.98
N ASN A 383 -6.66 -9.86 -20.11
CA ASN A 383 -5.25 -9.46 -20.02
C ASN A 383 -4.69 -9.75 -18.61
N LYS A 384 -3.36 -9.76 -18.44
CA LYS A 384 -2.75 -9.69 -17.10
C LYS A 384 -3.02 -8.32 -16.51
N LEU A 385 -3.42 -8.26 -15.24
CA LEU A 385 -3.88 -7.01 -14.63
C LEU A 385 -3.11 -6.72 -13.36
N VAL A 386 -2.78 -5.45 -13.16
CA VAL A 386 -2.40 -4.94 -11.84
C VAL A 386 -3.67 -4.83 -11.02
N PHE A 387 -3.65 -5.22 -9.75
CA PHE A 387 -4.76 -4.99 -8.83
C PHE A 387 -4.37 -4.06 -7.68
N ALA A 388 -5.36 -3.43 -7.08
CA ALA A 388 -5.29 -2.82 -5.76
C ALA A 388 -6.51 -3.25 -4.95
N VAL A 389 -6.31 -3.65 -3.70
CA VAL A 389 -7.40 -4.07 -2.80
C VAL A 389 -7.20 -3.44 -1.42
N LYS A 390 -8.29 -2.94 -0.83
CA LYS A 390 -8.36 -2.38 0.52
C LYS A 390 -9.06 -3.37 1.44
N TYR A 391 -8.40 -3.73 2.54
CA TYR A 391 -8.93 -4.55 3.63
C TYR A 391 -9.09 -3.69 4.88
N ASN A 392 -10.16 -3.91 5.64
CA ASN A 392 -10.31 -3.31 6.96
C ASN A 392 -9.37 -3.99 7.99
N PRO A 393 -9.26 -3.46 9.24
CA PRO A 393 -8.36 -4.03 10.24
C PRO A 393 -8.67 -5.49 10.63
N GLN A 394 -9.89 -5.97 10.35
CA GLN A 394 -10.36 -7.34 10.57
C GLN A 394 -10.17 -8.25 9.34
N GLY A 395 -9.55 -7.78 8.26
CA GLY A 395 -9.29 -8.57 7.06
C GLY A 395 -10.48 -8.69 6.10
N LYS A 396 -11.54 -7.89 6.26
CA LYS A 396 -12.65 -7.83 5.30
C LYS A 396 -12.29 -6.90 4.15
N VAL A 397 -12.49 -7.35 2.91
CA VAL A 397 -12.37 -6.50 1.72
C VAL A 397 -13.41 -5.37 1.76
N LEU A 398 -12.94 -4.13 1.62
CA LEU A 398 -13.77 -2.93 1.52
C LEU A 398 -13.94 -2.48 0.07
N ALA A 399 -12.87 -2.57 -0.73
CA ALA A 399 -12.87 -2.21 -2.13
C ALA A 399 -11.74 -2.94 -2.86
N ALA A 400 -11.92 -3.20 -4.15
CA ALA A 400 -10.90 -3.77 -5.01
C ALA A 400 -11.05 -3.21 -6.42
N GLN A 401 -9.92 -3.00 -7.08
CA GLN A 401 -9.85 -2.44 -8.41
C GLN A 401 -8.76 -3.14 -9.21
N ARG A 402 -8.98 -3.23 -10.52
CA ARG A 402 -8.00 -3.71 -11.49
C ARG A 402 -7.59 -2.56 -12.42
N GLU A 403 -6.33 -2.58 -12.82
CA GLU A 403 -5.75 -1.69 -13.82
C GLU A 403 -5.23 -2.52 -14.98
N ALA A 404 -5.51 -2.08 -16.20
CA ALA A 404 -5.08 -2.81 -17.38
C ALA A 404 -3.64 -2.51 -17.72
N LEU A 405 -2.81 -3.55 -17.68
CA LEU A 405 -1.43 -3.46 -18.11
C LEU A 405 -1.18 -4.41 -19.26
N CYS A 406 -0.52 -3.90 -20.30
CA CYS A 406 0.01 -4.72 -21.36
C CYS A 406 1.50 -4.91 -21.06
N GLY A 407 1.95 -6.16 -21.06
CA GLY A 407 3.31 -6.51 -20.66
C GLY A 407 3.44 -6.93 -19.19
N PHE A 408 4.61 -6.66 -18.61
CA PHE A 408 4.99 -7.09 -17.26
C PHE A 408 5.11 -5.88 -16.33
N ALA A 409 4.49 -5.97 -15.16
CA ALA A 409 4.64 -5.00 -14.08
C ALA A 409 5.14 -5.68 -12.81
N TYR A 410 5.67 -4.91 -11.88
CA TYR A 410 5.88 -5.32 -10.50
C TYR A 410 5.52 -4.11 -9.63
N PRO A 411 4.22 -3.88 -9.38
CA PRO A 411 3.77 -2.61 -8.85
C PRO A 411 4.17 -2.44 -7.38
N ALA A 412 4.58 -1.24 -7.03
CA ALA A 412 4.71 -0.81 -5.64
C ALA A 412 3.50 0.06 -5.26
N ILE A 413 3.09 -0.02 -3.99
CA ILE A 413 1.95 0.70 -3.43
C ILE A 413 2.39 1.59 -2.26
N ALA A 414 1.79 2.76 -2.16
CA ALA A 414 1.84 3.61 -0.98
C ALA A 414 0.48 4.24 -0.74
N VAL A 415 0.21 4.67 0.50
CA VAL A 415 -1.05 5.30 0.90
C VAL A 415 -0.75 6.70 1.42
N GLY A 416 -1.45 7.68 0.86
CA GLY A 416 -1.32 9.08 1.25
C GLY A 416 -2.09 9.45 2.52
N PRO A 417 -1.91 10.68 3.02
CA PRO A 417 -2.53 11.17 4.26
C PRO A 417 -4.07 11.15 4.24
N ASN A 418 -4.68 11.23 3.05
CA ASN A 418 -6.14 11.20 2.84
C ASN A 418 -6.66 9.80 2.44
N GLN A 419 -5.90 8.73 2.73
CA GLN A 419 -6.21 7.35 2.32
C GLN A 419 -6.22 7.11 0.81
N ASP A 420 -5.70 8.05 0.01
CA ASP A 420 -5.51 7.87 -1.42
C ASP A 420 -4.42 6.84 -1.70
N ILE A 421 -4.67 5.97 -2.66
CA ILE A 421 -3.74 4.93 -3.07
C ILE A 421 -2.90 5.42 -4.23
N TYR A 422 -1.60 5.21 -4.11
CA TYR A 422 -0.63 5.48 -5.16
C TYR A 422 0.00 4.18 -5.59
N LEU A 423 0.06 3.96 -6.90
CA LEU A 423 0.80 2.85 -7.50
C LEU A 423 1.90 3.40 -8.41
N THR A 424 3.03 2.70 -8.45
CA THR A 424 4.07 2.92 -9.47
C THR A 424 4.59 1.58 -9.96
N GLY A 425 5.25 1.59 -11.10
CA GLY A 425 5.92 0.43 -11.65
C GLY A 425 6.39 0.71 -13.06
N GLN A 426 6.63 -0.37 -13.81
CA GLN A 426 6.96 -0.31 -15.23
C GLN A 426 5.83 -0.87 -16.09
N PHE A 427 5.76 -0.45 -17.34
CA PHE A 427 4.86 -0.99 -18.35
C PHE A 427 5.51 -0.92 -19.74
N SER A 428 5.02 -1.70 -20.71
CA SER A 428 5.41 -1.58 -22.12
C SER A 428 4.18 -1.69 -23.03
N GLY A 429 4.25 -1.13 -24.23
CA GLY A 429 3.07 -1.04 -25.10
C GLY A 429 2.07 -0.03 -24.55
N THR A 430 0.77 -0.38 -24.56
CA THR A 430 -0.32 0.50 -24.09
C THR A 430 -0.88 0.00 -22.76
N THR A 431 -1.03 0.85 -21.76
CA THR A 431 -1.66 0.51 -20.47
C THR A 431 -2.72 1.55 -20.11
N SER A 432 -3.65 1.20 -19.21
CA SER A 432 -4.60 2.15 -18.65
C SER A 432 -4.55 2.16 -17.13
N PHE A 433 -4.41 3.36 -16.59
CA PHE A 433 -4.48 3.65 -15.15
C PHE A 433 -5.35 4.88 -14.94
N ALA A 434 -6.26 4.85 -13.97
CA ALA A 434 -7.11 6.01 -13.66
C ALA A 434 -7.79 6.62 -14.91
N SER A 435 -8.25 5.75 -15.84
CA SER A 435 -8.83 6.10 -17.14
C SER A 435 -7.91 6.86 -18.11
N ALA A 436 -6.64 7.08 -17.77
CA ALA A 436 -5.63 7.58 -18.69
C ALA A 436 -5.02 6.44 -19.49
N LEU A 437 -4.64 6.70 -20.74
CA LEU A 437 -3.88 5.79 -21.59
C LEU A 437 -2.41 6.21 -21.56
N LEU A 438 -1.53 5.28 -21.25
CA LEU A 438 -0.08 5.48 -21.33
C LEU A 438 0.50 4.57 -22.41
N THR A 439 1.47 5.06 -23.16
CA THR A 439 2.05 4.35 -24.32
C THR A 439 3.56 4.44 -24.32
N GLY A 440 4.24 3.29 -24.28
CA GLY A 440 5.70 3.19 -24.30
C GLY A 440 6.16 2.13 -25.30
N SER A 441 7.20 2.45 -26.08
CA SER A 441 7.80 1.49 -27.02
C SER A 441 8.81 0.55 -26.35
N ALA A 442 9.39 0.98 -25.23
CA ALA A 442 10.21 0.18 -24.34
C ALA A 442 9.50 0.04 -22.97
N ASN A 443 10.19 -0.50 -21.96
CA ASN A 443 9.65 -0.41 -20.61
C ASN A 443 9.76 1.04 -20.13
N ASP A 444 8.62 1.63 -19.78
CA ASP A 444 8.49 2.98 -19.26
C ASP A 444 7.93 2.96 -17.84
N VAL A 445 8.08 4.07 -17.14
CA VAL A 445 7.60 4.25 -15.77
C VAL A 445 6.16 4.75 -15.78
N PHE A 446 5.31 4.18 -14.93
CA PHE A 446 4.04 4.79 -14.55
C PHE A 446 4.02 5.19 -13.08
N ILE A 447 3.30 6.26 -12.77
CA ILE A 447 2.84 6.59 -11.42
C ILE A 447 1.38 7.01 -11.50
N THR A 448 0.55 6.52 -10.59
CA THR A 448 -0.89 6.81 -10.57
C THR A 448 -1.41 7.02 -9.16
N ARG A 449 -2.38 7.92 -9.01
CA ARG A 449 -3.19 8.13 -7.81
C ARG A 449 -4.61 7.66 -8.11
N LEU A 450 -5.03 6.59 -7.45
CA LEU A 450 -6.31 5.91 -7.68
C LEU A 450 -7.45 6.41 -6.78
N GLY A 451 -7.15 7.27 -5.81
CA GLY A 451 -8.09 7.63 -4.76
C GLY A 451 -8.32 6.48 -3.79
N ASP A 452 -9.55 6.27 -3.35
CA ASP A 452 -9.97 5.29 -2.34
C ASP A 452 -10.48 3.94 -2.90
N LEU A 453 -10.33 3.71 -4.22
CA LEU A 453 -10.88 2.57 -4.99
C LEU A 453 -12.41 2.54 -5.09
N SER A 454 -13.13 3.60 -4.74
CA SER A 454 -14.61 3.62 -4.80
C SER A 454 -15.19 3.69 -6.22
N VAL A 455 -14.36 3.99 -7.23
CA VAL A 455 -14.81 4.14 -8.62
C VAL A 455 -13.89 3.31 -9.51
N PRO A 456 -14.40 2.40 -10.35
CA PRO A 456 -13.60 1.66 -11.30
C PRO A 456 -12.83 2.62 -12.24
N SER A 457 -11.55 2.36 -12.43
CA SER A 457 -10.64 3.23 -13.20
C SER A 457 -10.42 2.78 -14.63
N THR A 458 -10.36 1.48 -14.87
CA THR A 458 -10.13 0.89 -16.19
C THR A 458 -11.48 0.54 -16.84
N PRO A 459 -11.78 1.04 -18.04
CA PRO A 459 -13.02 0.72 -18.75
C PRO A 459 -13.14 -0.79 -19.04
N ASP A 460 -14.37 -1.29 -19.09
CA ASP A 460 -14.61 -2.64 -19.58
C ASP A 460 -14.26 -2.75 -21.08
N GLY A 461 -13.73 -3.92 -21.47
CA GLY A 461 -13.30 -4.17 -22.85
C GLY A 461 -11.98 -3.51 -23.30
N PHE A 462 -11.16 -2.95 -22.40
CA PHE A 462 -9.82 -2.46 -22.76
C PHE A 462 -8.95 -3.55 -23.43
N THR A 463 -8.30 -3.20 -24.55
CA THR A 463 -7.40 -4.09 -25.30
C THR A 463 -6.00 -3.49 -25.47
N CYS A 464 -4.99 -4.36 -25.60
CA CYS A 464 -3.60 -3.96 -25.78
C CYS A 464 -3.24 -3.39 -27.16
N ASN A 465 -4.21 -3.25 -28.06
CA ASN A 465 -3.96 -2.89 -29.47
C ASN A 465 -3.95 -1.37 -29.72
N GLY A 466 -3.80 -0.56 -28.67
CA GLY A 466 -3.76 0.91 -28.80
C GLY A 466 -5.10 1.56 -29.16
N GLN A 467 -6.19 0.79 -29.27
CA GLN A 467 -7.53 1.37 -29.33
C GLN A 467 -7.87 1.89 -27.94
N ALA A 468 -8.11 3.20 -27.84
CA ALA A 468 -8.74 3.76 -26.68
C ALA A 468 -10.00 2.95 -26.40
N ALA A 469 -10.06 2.30 -25.24
CA ALA A 469 -11.34 1.86 -24.75
C ALA A 469 -12.23 3.10 -24.68
N PRO A 470 -13.54 2.99 -25.00
CA PRO A 470 -14.46 4.08 -24.71
C PRO A 470 -14.23 4.50 -23.25
N PRO A 471 -14.35 5.81 -22.92
CA PRO A 471 -14.16 6.29 -21.56
C PRO A 471 -14.90 5.36 -20.61
N ALA A 472 -14.30 5.06 -19.45
CA ALA A 472 -14.97 4.31 -18.39
C ALA A 472 -16.37 4.92 -18.31
N PRO A 473 -17.44 4.12 -18.44
CA PRO A 473 -18.76 4.70 -18.63
C PRO A 473 -18.92 5.74 -17.54
N ALA A 474 -19.16 7.00 -17.94
CA ALA A 474 -19.75 7.94 -17.01
C ALA A 474 -20.92 7.18 -16.37
N PRO A 475 -21.21 7.33 -15.06
CA PRO A 475 -22.48 6.83 -14.54
C PRO A 475 -23.53 7.25 -15.57
N GLY A 476 -24.14 6.24 -16.23
CA GLY A 476 -24.76 6.49 -17.52
C GLY A 476 -25.77 7.62 -17.39
N PRO A 477 -26.00 8.45 -18.43
CA PRO A 477 -27.23 9.25 -18.42
C PRO A 477 -28.37 8.29 -18.12
N ALA A 478 -29.16 8.62 -17.09
CA ALA A 478 -30.31 7.82 -16.71
C ALA A 478 -31.04 7.40 -18.00
N PRO A 479 -31.35 6.11 -18.19
CA PRO A 479 -32.00 5.66 -19.41
C PRO A 479 -33.22 6.53 -19.68
N ALA A 480 -33.34 7.08 -20.89
CA ALA A 480 -34.60 7.68 -21.31
C ALA A 480 -35.68 6.60 -21.13
N PRO A 481 -36.83 6.93 -20.51
CA PRO A 481 -37.73 5.92 -19.98
C PRO A 481 -38.15 4.95 -21.10
N PRO A 482 -37.97 3.63 -20.96
CA PRO A 482 -38.94 2.73 -21.54
C PRO A 482 -40.28 3.16 -20.97
N GLY A 483 -41.28 3.35 -21.83
CA GLY A 483 -42.60 3.81 -21.44
C GLY A 483 -43.01 3.19 -20.10
N ASN A 484 -43.13 4.06 -19.10
CA ASN A 484 -43.41 3.85 -17.67
C ASN A 484 -43.68 2.40 -17.23
N PRO A 485 -42.98 1.87 -16.20
CA PRO A 485 -43.17 2.38 -14.83
C PRO A 485 -41.85 2.69 -14.06
N ALA A 486 -41.90 3.70 -13.19
CA ALA A 486 -40.78 4.33 -12.48
C ALA A 486 -39.98 3.43 -11.50
N PRO A 487 -38.66 3.70 -11.29
CA PRO A 487 -37.88 3.14 -10.19
C PRO A 487 -38.17 3.85 -8.84
N LEU A 488 -38.17 3.10 -7.73
CA LEU A 488 -38.40 3.62 -6.38
C LEU A 488 -37.28 4.60 -5.98
N ALA A 489 -37.65 5.83 -5.62
CA ALA A 489 -36.73 6.87 -5.17
C ALA A 489 -36.06 6.52 -3.82
N GLU A 490 -34.78 6.87 -3.67
CA GLU A 490 -34.03 6.69 -2.42
C GLU A 490 -34.64 7.51 -1.28
N LEU A 491 -34.81 6.89 -0.09
CA LEU A 491 -35.38 7.54 1.08
C LEU A 491 -34.41 8.59 1.64
N MET A 492 -34.85 9.85 1.77
CA MET A 492 -34.10 10.84 2.53
C MET A 492 -34.66 10.94 3.95
N ILE A 493 -33.91 10.40 4.90
CA ILE A 493 -34.30 10.36 6.31
C ILE A 493 -33.68 11.57 7.02
N PRO A 494 -34.48 12.54 7.50
CA PRO A 494 -33.94 13.67 8.26
C PRO A 494 -33.33 13.20 9.57
N ASN A 495 -32.49 14.01 10.21
CA ASN A 495 -31.89 13.71 11.51
C ASN A 495 -32.31 14.70 12.60
N ILE A 496 -33.29 15.56 12.34
CA ILE A 496 -33.82 16.55 13.29
C ILE A 496 -35.32 16.77 13.09
N ILE A 497 -36.05 16.94 14.18
CA ILE A 497 -37.42 17.46 14.20
C ILE A 497 -37.55 18.58 15.24
N THR A 498 -38.42 19.55 14.96
CA THR A 498 -38.73 20.71 15.79
C THR A 498 -40.23 20.81 16.04
N PRO A 499 -40.83 20.00 16.95
CA PRO A 499 -42.26 19.98 17.21
C PRO A 499 -42.71 21.23 17.98
N ASN A 500 -42.85 22.36 17.28
CA ASN A 500 -43.19 23.68 17.83
C ASN A 500 -44.54 24.23 17.28
N GLY A 501 -45.18 23.52 16.35
CA GLY A 501 -46.46 23.86 15.77
C GLY A 501 -46.40 24.91 14.66
N ASP A 502 -45.22 25.20 14.10
CA ASP A 502 -45.04 26.15 13.00
C ASP A 502 -45.30 25.56 11.61
N GLY A 503 -45.61 24.25 11.54
CA GLY A 503 -45.87 23.51 10.32
C GLY A 503 -44.62 22.97 9.63
N GLN A 504 -43.42 23.28 10.13
CA GLN A 504 -42.12 22.87 9.57
C GLN A 504 -41.39 21.93 10.53
N ASN A 505 -41.00 20.75 10.01
CA ASN A 505 -40.26 19.74 10.77
C ASN A 505 -40.92 19.32 12.10
N ASP A 506 -42.22 19.56 12.25
CA ASP A 506 -42.99 19.15 13.44
C ASP A 506 -43.08 17.63 13.61
N TYR A 507 -42.93 16.91 12.50
CA TYR A 507 -43.03 15.46 12.41
C TYR A 507 -41.80 14.91 11.70
N PHE A 508 -41.43 13.67 12.04
CA PHE A 508 -40.34 12.93 11.44
C PHE A 508 -40.74 12.40 10.06
N LYS A 509 -40.80 13.31 9.09
CA LYS A 509 -41.20 13.03 7.71
C LYS A 509 -40.00 12.57 6.89
N ILE A 510 -40.00 11.31 6.48
CA ILE A 510 -38.98 10.68 5.64
C ILE A 510 -39.33 10.92 4.17
N ASN A 511 -38.56 11.74 3.46
CA ASN A 511 -38.87 12.04 2.07
C ASN A 511 -38.72 10.78 1.21
N ASN A 512 -39.59 10.66 0.21
CA ASN A 512 -39.69 9.51 -0.69
C ASN A 512 -40.15 8.19 -0.06
N LEU A 513 -40.67 8.20 1.18
CA LEU A 513 -41.35 7.03 1.76
C LEU A 513 -42.74 6.87 1.11
N VAL A 514 -42.79 6.18 -0.02
CA VAL A 514 -43.99 6.01 -0.85
C VAL A 514 -44.59 4.60 -0.72
N ASP A 515 -45.19 4.32 0.42
CA ASP A 515 -46.20 3.27 0.68
C ASP A 515 -46.38 3.12 2.21
N LYS A 516 -47.40 2.37 2.66
CA LYS A 516 -47.62 2.04 4.08
C LYS A 516 -46.94 0.72 4.48
N GLU A 517 -45.90 0.30 3.77
CA GLU A 517 -45.22 -0.99 3.99
C GLU A 517 -44.00 -0.89 4.92
N TRP A 518 -43.68 0.32 5.39
CA TRP A 518 -42.53 0.58 6.25
C TRP A 518 -42.92 0.57 7.71
N ALA A 519 -42.23 -0.23 8.52
CA ALA A 519 -42.31 -0.19 9.95
C ALA A 519 -41.24 0.76 10.53
N LEU A 520 -41.63 1.71 11.37
CA LEU A 520 -40.72 2.55 12.13
C LEU A 520 -40.77 2.16 13.61
N THR A 521 -39.60 1.90 14.20
CA THR A 521 -39.43 1.79 15.65
C THR A 521 -38.42 2.82 16.13
N VAL A 522 -38.74 3.55 17.20
CA VAL A 522 -37.85 4.57 17.81
C VAL A 522 -37.54 4.19 19.25
N TYR A 523 -36.29 4.40 19.65
CA TYR A 523 -35.72 4.10 20.95
C TYR A 523 -35.12 5.35 21.59
N ASN A 524 -35.18 5.46 22.90
CA ASN A 524 -34.39 6.45 23.63
C ASN A 524 -32.91 6.02 23.74
N ARG A 525 -32.06 6.89 24.27
CA ARG A 525 -30.61 6.62 24.47
C ARG A 525 -30.26 5.42 25.36
N TRP A 526 -31.23 4.86 26.07
CA TRP A 526 -31.05 3.67 26.91
C TRP A 526 -31.54 2.39 26.22
N GLY A 527 -31.90 2.46 24.95
CA GLY A 527 -32.42 1.32 24.17
C GLY A 527 -33.88 0.95 24.48
N LYS A 528 -34.60 1.77 25.26
CA LYS A 528 -36.03 1.55 25.51
C LYS A 528 -36.83 2.05 24.31
N GLN A 529 -37.69 1.19 23.75
CA GLN A 529 -38.63 1.56 22.69
C GLN A 529 -39.61 2.63 23.21
N VAL A 530 -39.70 3.74 22.48
CA VAL A 530 -40.59 4.88 22.78
C VAL A 530 -41.65 5.10 21.72
N TYR A 531 -41.50 4.51 20.54
CA TYR A 531 -42.51 4.54 19.48
C TYR A 531 -42.36 3.33 18.56
N ASN A 532 -43.48 2.83 18.04
CA ASN A 532 -43.51 1.75 17.06
C ASN A 532 -44.76 1.87 16.18
N ALA A 533 -44.55 1.99 14.87
CA ALA A 533 -45.58 1.96 13.85
C ALA A 533 -45.24 0.86 12.84
N PRO A 534 -45.99 -0.25 12.78
CA PRO A 534 -45.79 -1.31 11.79
C PRO A 534 -46.06 -0.86 10.33
N ALA A 535 -46.81 0.22 10.16
CA ALA A 535 -47.09 0.91 8.91
C ALA A 535 -46.99 2.41 9.19
N TYR A 536 -45.80 2.99 8.97
CA TYR A 536 -45.47 4.35 9.35
C TYR A 536 -46.09 5.36 8.39
N GLU A 537 -46.85 6.30 8.92
CA GLU A 537 -47.63 7.31 8.18
C GLU A 537 -47.05 8.72 8.31
N GLN A 538 -45.75 8.83 8.67
CA GLN A 538 -45.04 10.11 8.81
C GLN A 538 -45.57 10.99 9.96
N GLU A 539 -46.11 10.35 10.98
CA GLU A 539 -46.89 10.98 12.05
C GLU A 539 -46.14 11.11 13.39
N TRP A 540 -44.88 10.67 13.47
CA TRP A 540 -44.14 10.76 14.73
C TRP A 540 -43.62 12.18 14.99
N ASN A 541 -44.14 12.84 16.03
CA ASN A 541 -43.79 14.20 16.47
C ASN A 541 -43.08 14.23 17.84
N ALA A 542 -42.67 13.08 18.36
CA ALA A 542 -42.10 12.94 19.71
C ALA A 542 -42.97 13.51 20.85
N GLU A 543 -44.31 13.44 20.73
CA GLU A 543 -45.22 13.85 21.80
C GLU A 543 -44.93 13.11 23.12
N GLY A 544 -44.92 13.85 24.24
CA GLY A 544 -44.63 13.30 25.57
C GLY A 544 -43.17 12.91 25.84
N LEU A 545 -42.27 13.03 24.86
CA LEU A 545 -40.83 12.76 25.01
C LEU A 545 -40.05 14.04 25.38
N ALA A 546 -38.82 13.95 25.89
CA ALA A 546 -37.99 15.13 26.19
C ALA A 546 -37.12 15.52 24.98
N SER A 547 -36.63 16.76 24.93
CA SER A 547 -35.62 17.15 23.94
C SER A 547 -34.36 16.29 24.10
N GLY A 548 -33.80 15.81 23.00
CA GLY A 548 -32.67 14.89 23.03
C GLY A 548 -32.53 14.03 21.78
N ILE A 549 -31.55 13.13 21.78
CA ILE A 549 -31.28 12.20 20.67
C ILE A 549 -32.05 10.90 20.88
N TYR A 550 -32.72 10.47 19.82
CA TYR A 550 -33.44 9.21 19.71
C TYR A 550 -32.87 8.39 18.55
N TYR A 551 -32.99 7.07 18.62
CA TYR A 551 -32.47 6.15 17.62
C TYR A 551 -33.62 5.45 16.92
N TYR A 552 -33.56 5.28 15.61
CA TYR A 552 -34.63 4.63 14.86
C TYR A 552 -34.16 3.39 14.10
N ALA A 553 -35.10 2.48 13.88
CA ALA A 553 -35.01 1.40 12.91
C ALA A 553 -36.23 1.47 11.99
N LEU A 554 -35.99 1.69 10.70
CA LEU A 554 -36.99 1.73 9.64
C LEU A 554 -36.83 0.47 8.78
N ARG A 555 -37.88 -0.34 8.65
CA ARG A 555 -37.82 -1.68 8.05
C ARG A 555 -38.95 -1.89 7.06
N ARG A 556 -38.68 -2.60 5.98
CA ARG A 556 -39.71 -3.15 5.08
C ARG A 556 -39.69 -4.68 5.17
N ALA A 557 -40.86 -5.33 5.12
CA ALA A 557 -40.99 -6.77 5.37
C ALA A 557 -40.10 -7.68 4.50
N THR A 558 -39.80 -7.27 3.27
CA THR A 558 -38.98 -8.01 2.28
C THR A 558 -37.90 -7.13 1.64
N GLY A 559 -37.47 -6.06 2.32
CA GLY A 559 -36.62 -5.02 1.74
C GLY A 559 -35.51 -4.51 2.68
N PRO A 560 -34.86 -3.39 2.33
CA PRO A 560 -33.75 -2.84 3.09
C PRO A 560 -34.19 -2.36 4.48
N GLN A 561 -33.23 -2.37 5.41
CA GLN A 561 -33.38 -1.80 6.76
C GLN A 561 -32.46 -0.60 6.92
N TYR A 562 -33.02 0.51 7.40
CA TYR A 562 -32.28 1.73 7.73
C TYR A 562 -32.28 1.92 9.25
N THR A 563 -31.13 2.28 9.80
CA THR A 563 -30.99 2.64 11.22
C THR A 563 -30.20 3.93 11.34
N GLY A 564 -30.58 4.77 12.29
CA GLY A 564 -29.93 6.05 12.49
C GLY A 564 -30.40 6.73 13.77
N TRP A 565 -30.20 8.03 13.83
CA TRP A 565 -30.62 8.85 14.95
C TRP A 565 -31.39 10.09 14.46
N VAL A 566 -32.24 10.62 15.33
CA VAL A 566 -33.02 11.83 15.14
C VAL A 566 -32.98 12.65 16.41
N GLN A 567 -32.67 13.93 16.28
CA GLN A 567 -32.66 14.87 17.37
C GLN A 567 -34.02 15.56 17.49
N VAL A 568 -34.60 15.55 18.69
CA VAL A 568 -35.81 16.29 19.02
C VAL A 568 -35.40 17.59 19.70
N VAL A 569 -35.77 18.71 19.11
CA VAL A 569 -35.53 20.07 19.65
C VAL A 569 -36.89 20.72 19.89
N ARG A 570 -37.10 21.32 21.06
CA ARG A 570 -38.29 22.10 21.40
C ARG A 570 -37.91 23.50 21.82
#